data_AF-A0A1Y3TF40-F1
#
_entry.id   AF-A0A1Y3TF40-F1
#
_cell.length_a   1.000
_cell.length_b   1.000
_cell.length_c   1.000
_cell.angle_alpha   90.00
_cell.angle_beta   90.00
_cell.angle_gamma   90.00
#
_symmetry.space_group_name_H-M   'P 1'
#
loop_
_entity.id
_entity.type
_entity.pdbx_description
1 polymer ?
#
loop_
_entity_poly.entity_id
_entity_poly.type
_entity_poly.pdbx_seq_one_letter_code
_entity_poly.pdbx_strand_id
1 'polypeptide(L)' 'MDFFHTESYRDVVLNAVNLGGDTDTIAALAGGIAGIYYGFRSIPDNWVQNICRKHEISDMISMFCRSVFRMEQRGCK' A
#
# COMPACT_ATOMS: atom_id res chain seq x y z
N MET A 1 -3.03 1.52 28.89
CA MET A 1 -4.13 0.83 28.19
C MET A 1 -4.45 1.70 27.00
N ASP A 2 -3.68 1.54 25.93
CA ASP A 2 -3.73 2.41 24.75
C ASP A 2 -4.41 1.61 23.63
N PHE A 3 -5.74 1.67 23.59
CA PHE A 3 -6.56 0.82 22.72
C PHE A 3 -6.86 1.47 21.35
N PHE A 4 -6.34 2.68 21.08
CA PHE A 4 -6.68 3.49 19.88
C PHE A 4 -5.50 4.30 19.32
N HIS A 5 -4.33 3.69 19.14
CA HIS A 5 -3.25 4.31 18.35
C HIS A 5 -3.22 3.61 16.98
N THR A 6 -4.02 4.08 16.02
CA THR A 6 -3.70 3.83 14.59
C THR A 6 -2.59 4.79 14.19
N GLU A 7 -1.38 4.55 14.70
CA GLU A 7 -0.21 5.42 14.43
C GLU A 7 0.79 4.79 13.46
N SER A 8 0.48 3.59 12.95
CA SER A 8 1.31 2.92 11.97
C SER A 8 0.49 2.27 10.86
N TYR A 9 1.13 2.10 9.70
CA TYR A 9 0.59 1.30 8.59
C TYR A 9 0.09 -0.07 9.06
N ARG A 10 0.87 -0.70 9.95
CA ARG A 10 0.57 -2.02 10.51
C ARG A 10 -0.76 -2.02 11.24
N ASP A 11 -1.03 -1.03 12.08
CA ASP A 11 -2.26 -0.98 12.89
C ASP A 11 -3.48 -0.75 12.01
N VAL A 12 -3.38 0.12 11.00
CA VAL A 12 -4.47 0.37 10.04
C VAL A 12 -4.85 -0.91 9.30
N VAL A 13 -3.85 -1.64 8.78
CA VAL A 13 -4.11 -2.88 8.02
C VAL A 13 -4.61 -4.00 8.94
N LEU A 14 -4.03 -4.16 10.14
CA LEU A 14 -4.49 -5.18 11.10
C LEU A 14 -5.93 -4.92 11.55
N ASN A 15 -6.28 -3.66 11.81
CA ASN A 15 -7.66 -3.33 12.13
C ASN A 15 -8.58 -3.64 10.96
N ALA A 16 -8.21 -3.25 9.73
CA ALA A 16 -8.99 -3.52 8.53
C ALA A 16 -9.28 -5.01 8.30
N VAL A 17 -8.30 -5.90 8.48
CA VAL A 17 -8.51 -7.35 8.32
C VAL A 17 -9.33 -7.95 9.47
N ASN A 18 -9.28 -7.37 10.67
CA ASN A 18 -9.97 -7.88 11.85
C ASN A 18 -11.43 -7.40 11.97
N LEU A 19 -11.90 -6.49 11.10
CA LEU A 19 -13.27 -5.96 11.14
C LEU A 19 -14.35 -6.98 10.72
N GLY A 20 -13.97 -8.09 10.07
CA GLY A 20 -14.89 -9.12 9.58
C GLY A 20 -15.63 -8.72 8.29
N GLY A 21 -16.31 -9.69 7.67
CA GLY A 21 -16.99 -9.49 6.38
C GLY A 21 -16.03 -9.52 5.19
N ASP A 22 -16.13 -8.54 4.30
CA ASP A 22 -15.32 -8.40 3.06
C ASP A 22 -13.94 -7.78 3.36
N THR A 23 -13.21 -8.45 4.25
CA THR A 23 -11.98 -7.94 4.87
C THR A 23 -10.83 -7.74 3.91
N ASP A 24 -10.75 -8.54 2.84
CA ASP A 24 -9.73 -8.43 1.80
C ASP A 24 -9.89 -7.14 0.99
N THR A 25 -11.10 -6.80 0.58
CA THR A 25 -11.39 -5.52 -0.11
C THR A 25 -11.11 -4.33 0.82
N ILE A 26 -11.58 -4.39 2.06
CA ILE A 26 -11.38 -3.31 3.05
C ILE A 26 -9.90 -3.13 3.35
N ALA A 27 -9.15 -4.21 3.57
CA ALA A 27 -7.72 -4.15 3.83
C ALA A 27 -6.91 -3.67 2.63
N ALA A 28 -7.28 -4.06 1.40
CA ALA A 28 -6.64 -3.58 0.19
C ALA A 28 -6.80 -2.06 0.03
N LEU A 29 -8.01 -1.54 0.25
CA LEU A 29 -8.29 -0.10 0.18
C LEU A 29 -7.58 0.67 1.31
N ALA A 30 -7.76 0.23 2.56
CA ALA A 30 -7.15 0.86 3.73
C ALA A 30 -5.62 0.83 3.65
N GLY A 31 -5.03 -0.30 3.23
CA GLY A 31 -3.60 -0.44 3.02
C GLY A 31 -3.06 0.42 1.88
N GLY A 32 -3.83 0.60 0.79
CA GLY A 32 -3.46 1.52 -0.29
C GLY A 32 -3.38 2.97 0.18
N ILE A 33 -4.41 3.44 0.88
CA ILE A 33 -4.46 4.81 1.42
C ILE A 33 -3.38 5.01 2.49
N ALA A 34 -3.23 4.06 3.41
CA ALA A 34 -2.18 4.09 4.43
C ALA A 34 -0.78 4.08 3.82
N GLY A 35 -0.56 3.35 2.72
CA GLY A 35 0.71 3.31 2.01
C GLY A 35 1.09 4.66 1.39
N ILE A 36 0.12 5.44 0.92
CA ILE A 36 0.34 6.82 0.44
C ILE A 36 0.68 7.75 1.62
N TYR A 37 -0.05 7.62 2.74
CA TYR A 37 0.09 8.50 3.89
C TYR A 37 1.37 8.26 4.70
N TYR A 38 1.67 7.01 5.05
CA TYR A 38 2.84 6.63 5.85
C TYR A 38 4.08 6.31 5.00
N GLY A 39 3.90 6.16 3.68
CA GLY A 39 4.97 5.82 2.73
C GLY A 39 5.35 4.34 2.72
N PHE A 40 5.96 3.89 1.62
CA PHE A 40 6.30 2.48 1.39
C PHE A 40 7.22 1.88 2.48
N ARG A 41 8.15 2.68 3.05
CA ARG A 41 9.08 2.22 4.09
C ARG A 41 8.42 1.92 5.44
N SER A 42 7.15 2.32 5.63
CA SER A 42 6.39 2.03 6.84
C SER A 42 5.77 0.62 6.83
N ILE A 43 5.73 -0.03 5.67
CA ILE A 43 5.18 -1.38 5.52
C ILE A 43 6.17 -2.38 6.13
N PRO A 44 5.73 -3.30 7.01
CA PRO A 44 6.61 -4.32 7.57
C PRO A 44 7.29 -5.14 6.46
N ASP A 45 8.63 -5.18 6.46
CA ASP A 45 9.40 -5.87 5.42
C ASP A 45 8.99 -7.34 5.27
N ASN A 46 8.72 -8.01 6.39
CA ASN A 46 8.29 -9.40 6.39
C ASN A 46 6.94 -9.60 5.68
N TRP A 47 6.06 -8.60 5.63
CA TRP A 47 4.82 -8.68 4.86
C TRP A 47 5.12 -8.59 3.37
N VAL A 48 5.96 -7.64 2.96
CA VAL A 48 6.35 -7.45 1.55
C VAL A 48 7.11 -8.66 1.01
N GLN A 49 8.02 -9.25 1.79
CA GLN A 49 8.81 -10.40 1.37
C GLN A 49 7.96 -11.66 1.11
N ASN A 50 6.81 -11.78 1.79
CA ASN A 50 5.90 -12.92 1.67
C ASN A 50 4.84 -12.74 0.56
N ILE A 51 4.84 -11.61 -0.16
CA ILE A 51 3.89 -11.38 -1.27
C ILE A 51 4.21 -12.33 -2.43
N CYS A 52 3.20 -13.06 -2.88
CA CYS A 52 3.30 -13.88 -4.08
C CYS A 52 3.54 -13.00 -5.32
N ARG A 53 4.45 -13.42 -6.21
CA ARG A 53 4.81 -12.69 -7.43
C ARG A 53 5.29 -11.25 -7.19
N LYS A 54 5.93 -10.97 -6.04
CA LYS A 54 6.42 -9.62 -5.68
C LYS A 54 7.26 -8.96 -6.79
N HIS A 55 8.09 -9.74 -7.49
CA HIS A 55 8.96 -9.23 -8.55
C HIS A 55 8.13 -8.69 -9.72
N GLU A 56 7.14 -9.45 -10.18
CA GLU A 56 6.24 -9.02 -11.27
C GLU A 56 5.42 -7.79 -10.86
N ILE A 57 4.96 -7.73 -9.61
CA ILE A 57 4.26 -6.55 -9.07
C ILE A 57 5.20 -5.33 -9.07
N SER A 58 6.44 -5.48 -8.62
CA SER A 58 7.45 -4.42 -8.62
C SER A 58 7.78 -3.93 -10.03
N ASP A 59 7.86 -4.85 -11.00
CA ASP A 59 8.10 -4.51 -12.40
C ASP A 59 6.92 -3.73 -12.97
N MET A 60 5.68 -4.16 -12.70
CA MET A 60 4.46 -3.44 -13.10
C MET A 60 4.41 -2.04 -12.50
N ILE A 61 4.73 -1.89 -11.20
CA ILE A 61 4.80 -0.58 -10.54
C ILE A 61 5.86 0.30 -11.22
N SER A 62 7.04 -0.24 -11.51
CA SER A 62 8.12 0.51 -12.17
C SER A 62 7.73 0.96 -13.57
N MET A 63 7.07 0.09 -14.34
CA MET A 63 6.51 0.42 -15.65
C MET A 63 5.44 1.51 -15.55
N PHE A 64 4.55 1.41 -14.57
CA PHE A 64 3.50 2.39 -14.33
C PHE A 64 4.08 3.76 -13.97
N CYS A 65 5.00 3.82 -12.99
CA CYS A 65 5.70 5.06 -12.62
C CYS A 65 6.37 5.69 -13.84
N ARG A 66 7.10 4.90 -14.64
CA ARG A 66 7.73 5.40 -15.88
C ARG A 66 6.70 5.99 -16.86
N SER A 67 5.54 5.37 -17.00
CA SER A 67 4.46 5.86 -17.86
C SER A 67 3.86 7.16 -17.35
N VAL A 68 3.59 7.26 -16.04
CA VAL A 68 3.04 8.46 -15.40
C VAL A 68 4.01 9.64 -15.51
N PHE A 69 5.29 9.45 -15.19
CA PHE A 69 6.32 10.51 -15.33
C PHE A 69 6.55 10.93 -16.79
N ARG A 70 6.31 10.03 -17.76
CA ARG A 70 6.36 10.38 -19.19
C ARG A 70 5.18 11.26 -19.62
N MET A 71 4.03 11.15 -18.96
CA MET A 71 2.87 12.01 -19.23
C MET A 71 3.05 13.42 -18.66
N GLU A 72 3.72 13.56 -17.51
CA GLU A 72 4.02 14.86 -16.90
C GLU A 72 4.89 15.74 -17.83
N GLN A 73 5.83 15.15 -18.57
CA GLN A 73 6.65 15.82 -19.59
C GLN A 73 5.90 16.13 -20.90
N ARG A 74 4.69 15.60 -21.08
CA ARG A 74 3.83 15.88 -22.26
C ARG A 74 2.72 16.89 -21.97
N GLY A 75 2.58 17.34 -20.72
CA GLY A 75 1.61 18.34 -20.28
C GLY A 75 2.21 19.74 -20.11
N CYS A 76 2.89 20.26 -21.14
CA CYS A 76 3.05 21.72 -21.33
C CYS A 76 3.44 22.02 -22.79
N LYS A 77 2.45 21.94 -23.69
CA LYS A 77 2.19 22.95 -24.71
C LYS A 77 0.67 23.06 -24.87
#